data_AF-A0A9W7FQP1-F1
#
_entry.id   AF-A0A9W7FQP1-F1
#
_cell.length_a   1.000
_cell.length_b   1.000
_cell.length_c   1.000
_cell.angle_alpha   90.00
_cell.angle_beta   90.00
_cell.angle_gamma   90.00
#
_symmetry.space_group_name_H-M   'P 1'
#
loop_
_entity.id
_entity.type
_entity.pdbx_description
1 polymer ?
#
loop_
_entity_poly.entity_id
_entity_poly.type
_entity_poly.pdbx_seq_one_letter_code
_entity_poly.pdbx_strand_id
1 'polypeptide(L)'
;MWKTDKTTPAWYGAETGHCVPLDISNPDVVDWMVEIFVEGESGAIDSKMDAVALDNFDLDNSHEAAGVFSSDGVWTEKWKSNKDWTESVLFWLERFYSLVDSRLAVIPNFTMHAGSRAFDDPSVLRLCNASDAHVDESGFTDWAEGLTCGDEFSTLMYHMQNQKDHNKGYYSINEFEPDALNTSSSRLYVVASYLMGSSDQTAIWLGNIQGYGALIAEYPELELDVGTPLSPAKLQDDGSWIHEFSSAAVFVDPTNCDAPIAKITRK
;
A
#
# COMPACT_ATOMS: atom_id res chain seq x y z
N MET A 1 13.37 -8.28 15.88
CA MET A 1 13.95 -9.17 14.83
C MET A 1 15.40 -8.79 14.56
N TRP A 2 16.30 -9.72 14.25
CA TRP A 2 17.74 -9.45 14.17
C TRP A 2 18.38 -10.08 12.93
N LYS A 3 19.47 -9.47 12.44
CA LYS A 3 20.33 -10.03 11.40
C LYS A 3 21.11 -11.25 11.89
N THR A 4 21.83 -11.91 10.99
CA THR A 4 22.60 -13.14 11.26
C THR A 4 23.73 -12.96 12.29
N ASP A 5 24.21 -11.73 12.49
CA ASP A 5 25.21 -11.39 13.53
C ASP A 5 24.62 -11.37 14.95
N LYS A 6 23.29 -11.42 15.07
CA LYS A 6 22.52 -11.43 16.34
C LYS A 6 22.71 -10.16 17.18
N THR A 7 23.26 -9.10 16.60
CA THR A 7 23.53 -7.82 17.27
C THR A 7 23.06 -6.62 16.46
N THR A 8 22.76 -6.80 15.19
CA THR A 8 22.20 -5.75 14.32
C THR A 8 20.68 -5.95 14.21
N PRO A 9 19.88 -4.97 14.65
CA PRO A 9 18.46 -4.90 14.33
C PRO A 9 18.15 -5.07 12.85
N ALA A 10 17.07 -5.75 12.52
CA ALA A 10 16.63 -5.99 11.15
C ALA A 10 15.20 -5.46 10.92
N TRP A 11 15.04 -4.13 10.94
CA TRP A 11 13.79 -3.43 10.63
C TRP A 11 14.01 -1.96 10.30
N TYR A 12 13.04 -1.32 9.65
CA TYR A 12 13.06 0.10 9.32
C TYR A 12 13.14 0.98 10.59
N GLY A 13 13.99 2.01 10.57
CA GLY A 13 14.11 2.96 11.68
C GLY A 13 14.77 2.39 12.94
N ALA A 14 15.47 1.25 12.85
CA ALA A 14 16.10 0.60 13.99
C ALA A 14 17.10 1.49 14.75
N GLU A 15 17.74 2.42 14.05
CA GLU A 15 18.65 3.42 14.60
C GLU A 15 17.97 4.40 15.56
N THR A 16 16.65 4.55 15.47
CA THR A 16 15.87 5.42 16.37
C THR A 16 15.62 4.77 17.74
N GLY A 17 15.66 3.43 17.80
CA GLY A 17 15.43 2.66 19.03
C GLY A 17 14.01 2.76 19.62
N HIS A 18 13.05 3.40 18.94
CA HIS A 18 11.71 3.63 19.46
C HIS A 18 10.75 2.45 19.26
N CYS A 19 11.00 1.62 18.24
CA CYS A 19 10.19 0.47 17.92
C CYS A 19 11.06 -0.79 17.87
N VAL A 20 10.58 -1.89 18.44
CA VAL A 20 11.18 -3.23 18.28
C VAL A 20 10.11 -4.12 17.68
N PRO A 21 10.34 -4.70 16.49
CA PRO A 21 9.30 -5.46 15.83
C PRO A 21 9.17 -6.83 16.49
N LEU A 22 7.94 -7.31 16.52
CA LEU A 22 7.53 -8.53 17.21
C LEU A 22 7.78 -9.76 16.33
N ASP A 23 7.82 -10.95 16.93
CA ASP A 23 7.94 -12.21 16.18
C ASP A 23 6.60 -12.55 15.51
N ILE A 24 6.39 -12.01 14.30
CA ILE A 24 5.18 -12.22 13.51
C ILE A 24 4.96 -13.69 13.08
N SER A 25 5.99 -14.54 13.22
CA SER A 25 5.86 -15.99 12.98
C SER A 25 5.28 -16.76 14.19
N ASN A 26 5.13 -16.10 15.34
CA ASN A 26 4.60 -16.71 16.55
C ASN A 26 3.09 -16.48 16.66
N PRO A 27 2.23 -17.52 16.65
CA PRO A 27 0.78 -17.36 16.78
C PRO A 27 0.38 -16.61 18.05
N ASP A 28 1.06 -16.82 19.17
CA ASP A 28 0.71 -16.19 20.46
C ASP A 28 0.94 -14.67 20.41
N VAL A 29 1.93 -14.21 19.63
CA VAL A 29 2.18 -12.79 19.42
C VAL A 29 1.06 -12.17 18.59
N VAL A 30 0.60 -12.85 17.55
CA VAL A 30 -0.50 -12.37 16.70
C VAL A 30 -1.83 -12.34 17.47
N ASP A 31 -2.11 -13.36 18.27
CA ASP A 31 -3.29 -13.41 19.14
C ASP A 31 -3.28 -12.26 20.15
N TRP A 32 -2.12 -12.03 20.78
CA TRP A 32 -1.93 -10.91 21.69
C TRP A 32 -2.12 -9.55 21.00
N MET A 33 -1.68 -9.39 19.75
CA MET A 33 -1.95 -8.15 18.99
C MET A 33 -3.45 -7.93 18.81
N VAL A 34 -4.22 -8.96 18.47
CA VAL A 34 -5.67 -8.86 18.32
C VAL A 34 -6.33 -8.54 19.66
N GLU A 35 -5.97 -9.27 20.72
CA GLU A 35 -6.50 -9.05 22.07
C GLU A 35 -6.30 -7.60 22.52
N ILE A 36 -5.12 -7.02 22.29
CA ILE A 36 -4.81 -5.68 22.76
C ILE A 36 -5.35 -4.58 21.84
N PHE A 37 -5.10 -4.68 20.54
CA PHE A 37 -5.38 -3.56 19.61
C PHE A 37 -6.78 -3.61 19.02
N VAL A 38 -7.43 -4.77 19.01
CA VAL A 38 -8.76 -4.94 18.42
C VAL A 38 -9.82 -5.06 19.51
N GLU A 39 -9.63 -5.98 20.45
CA GLU A 39 -10.65 -6.37 21.44
C GLU A 39 -10.52 -5.64 22.78
N GLY A 40 -9.32 -5.17 23.11
CA GLY A 40 -8.96 -4.60 24.40
C GLY A 40 -9.67 -3.28 24.71
N GLU A 41 -9.50 -2.81 25.94
CA GLU A 41 -9.98 -1.48 26.36
C GLU A 41 -9.28 -0.41 25.51
N SER A 42 -10.04 0.50 24.90
CA SER A 42 -9.56 1.44 23.86
C SER A 42 -9.09 0.80 22.53
N GLY A 43 -9.24 -0.51 22.35
CA GLY A 43 -9.02 -1.19 21.08
C GLY A 43 -10.03 -0.78 20.00
N ALA A 44 -9.87 -1.29 18.78
CA ALA A 44 -10.67 -0.89 17.62
C ALA A 44 -12.18 -1.06 17.84
N ILE A 45 -12.61 -2.16 18.48
CA ILE A 45 -14.03 -2.42 18.75
C ILE A 45 -14.59 -1.44 19.78
N ASP A 46 -13.88 -1.23 20.90
CA ASP A 46 -14.30 -0.32 21.97
C ASP A 46 -14.33 1.14 21.49
N SER A 47 -13.34 1.49 20.65
CA SER A 47 -13.23 2.79 19.99
C SER A 47 -14.22 2.97 18.81
N LYS A 48 -15.00 1.94 18.47
CA LYS A 48 -15.99 1.94 17.37
C LYS A 48 -15.37 2.33 16.02
N MET A 49 -14.17 1.86 15.76
CA MET A 49 -13.54 1.99 14.46
C MET A 49 -14.27 1.09 13.45
N ASP A 50 -14.16 1.43 12.17
CA ASP A 50 -14.67 0.61 11.06
C ASP A 50 -13.59 -0.33 10.49
N ALA A 51 -12.32 -0.07 10.83
CA ALA A 51 -11.19 -0.79 10.27
C ALA A 51 -9.98 -0.81 11.21
N VAL A 52 -9.07 -1.76 10.96
CA VAL A 52 -7.74 -1.85 11.55
C VAL A 52 -6.73 -1.84 10.41
N ALA A 53 -5.84 -0.85 10.41
CA ALA A 53 -4.73 -0.80 9.47
C ALA A 53 -3.49 -1.49 10.08
N LEU A 54 -2.82 -2.32 9.28
CA LEU A 54 -1.64 -3.05 9.69
C LEU A 54 -0.42 -2.54 8.91
N ASP A 55 0.51 -1.92 9.62
CA ASP A 55 1.70 -1.31 9.01
C ASP A 55 2.86 -2.31 8.86
N ASN A 56 3.86 -1.98 8.03
CA ASN A 56 5.07 -2.75 7.74
C ASN A 56 4.80 -4.10 7.04
N PHE A 57 3.90 -4.11 6.05
CA PHE A 57 3.64 -5.29 5.23
C PHE A 57 4.48 -5.28 3.94
N ASP A 58 5.73 -5.74 4.05
CA ASP A 58 6.58 -6.07 2.89
C ASP A 58 6.72 -7.59 2.78
N LEU A 59 6.41 -8.13 1.59
CA LEU A 59 6.57 -9.56 1.30
C LEU A 59 8.03 -9.96 1.10
N ASP A 60 8.91 -8.98 0.91
CA ASP A 60 10.35 -9.17 0.77
C ASP A 60 11.10 -8.77 2.05
N ASN A 61 12.16 -9.51 2.33
CA ASN A 61 12.97 -9.36 3.54
C ASN A 61 14.04 -8.27 3.35
N SER A 62 13.59 -7.06 3.03
CA SER A 62 14.41 -5.90 2.66
C SER A 62 15.40 -5.47 3.75
N HIS A 63 15.15 -5.86 5.00
CA HIS A 63 16.01 -5.57 6.16
C HIS A 63 16.87 -6.73 6.64
N GLU A 64 16.88 -7.85 5.92
CA GLU A 64 17.73 -9.02 6.20
C GLU A 64 17.47 -9.65 7.58
N ALA A 65 16.22 -9.70 8.02
CA ALA A 65 15.84 -10.36 9.24
C ALA A 65 16.15 -11.86 9.16
N ALA A 66 16.83 -12.40 10.18
CA ALA A 66 17.25 -13.79 10.22
C ALA A 66 16.66 -14.55 11.43
N GLY A 67 16.39 -13.86 12.53
CA GLY A 67 15.86 -14.51 13.73
C GLY A 67 15.37 -13.56 14.80
N VAL A 68 15.00 -14.13 15.94
CA VAL A 68 14.42 -13.44 17.10
C VAL A 68 15.06 -13.93 18.38
N PHE A 69 15.08 -13.08 19.41
CA PHE A 69 15.38 -13.49 20.78
C PHE A 69 14.07 -13.71 21.53
N SER A 70 13.97 -14.80 22.27
CA SER A 70 12.93 -15.00 23.28
C SER A 70 13.17 -14.10 24.50
N SER A 71 12.18 -14.03 25.40
CA SER A 71 12.23 -13.22 26.62
C SER A 71 13.35 -13.61 27.60
N ASP A 72 13.86 -14.84 27.51
CA ASP A 72 15.02 -15.34 28.25
C ASP A 72 16.36 -15.08 27.55
N GLY A 73 16.36 -14.39 26.40
CA GLY A 73 17.56 -14.04 25.64
C GLY A 73 18.11 -15.17 24.78
N VAL A 74 17.35 -16.24 24.53
CA VAL A 74 17.75 -17.30 23.59
C VAL A 74 17.45 -16.89 22.15
N TRP A 75 18.47 -16.91 21.30
CA TRP A 75 18.31 -16.62 19.87
C TRP A 75 17.79 -17.84 19.11
N THR A 76 16.78 -17.63 18.28
CA THR A 76 16.23 -18.63 17.36
C THR A 76 16.26 -18.10 15.93
N GLU A 77 16.85 -18.88 15.03
CA GLU A 77 16.81 -18.63 13.58
C GLU A 77 15.39 -18.90 13.05
N LYS A 78 14.85 -17.97 12.26
CA LYS A 78 13.49 -18.04 11.72
C LYS A 78 13.48 -17.98 10.20
N TRP A 79 14.24 -17.06 9.62
CA TRP A 79 14.18 -16.74 8.21
C TRP A 79 15.54 -16.99 7.56
N LYS A 80 15.63 -18.05 6.75
CA LYS A 80 16.85 -18.41 6.01
C LYS A 80 16.82 -17.93 4.57
N SER A 81 15.64 -17.56 4.10
CA SER A 81 15.36 -17.15 2.74
C SER A 81 14.24 -16.12 2.73
N ASN A 82 14.13 -15.40 1.61
CA ASN A 82 13.00 -14.50 1.37
C ASN A 82 11.66 -15.25 1.44
N LYS A 83 11.64 -16.51 0.99
CA LYS A 83 10.44 -17.37 1.07
C LYS A 83 9.97 -17.55 2.51
N ASP A 84 10.87 -17.84 3.45
CA ASP A 84 10.49 -18.03 4.86
C ASP A 84 9.89 -16.76 5.46
N TRP A 85 10.43 -15.60 5.08
CA TRP A 85 9.93 -14.29 5.47
C TRP A 85 8.52 -14.05 4.94
N THR A 86 8.33 -14.21 3.62
CA THR A 86 7.03 -14.09 2.96
C THR A 86 5.98 -14.98 3.63
N GLU A 87 6.29 -16.24 3.92
CA GLU A 87 5.33 -17.13 4.59
C GLU A 87 4.99 -16.66 6.00
N SER A 88 5.91 -16.00 6.72
CA SER A 88 5.64 -15.46 8.06
C SER A 88 4.76 -14.20 8.00
N VAL A 89 5.00 -13.32 7.03
CA VAL A 89 4.15 -12.13 6.80
C VAL A 89 2.74 -12.54 6.39
N LEU A 90 2.61 -13.50 5.46
CA LEU A 90 1.31 -14.03 5.05
C LEU A 90 0.61 -14.75 6.20
N PHE A 91 1.33 -15.57 6.99
CA PHE A 91 0.76 -16.21 8.18
C PHE A 91 0.23 -15.17 9.17
N TRP A 92 0.99 -14.10 9.42
CA TRP A 92 0.58 -13.02 10.31
C TRP A 92 -0.73 -12.40 9.85
N LEU A 93 -0.83 -11.99 8.57
CA LEU A 93 -2.05 -11.42 8.02
C LEU A 93 -3.22 -12.41 8.05
N GLU A 94 -3.04 -13.63 7.54
CA GLU A 94 -4.09 -14.65 7.47
C GLU A 94 -4.62 -15.00 8.87
N ARG A 95 -3.73 -15.10 9.87
CA ARG A 95 -4.14 -15.35 11.25
C ARG A 95 -4.85 -14.14 11.85
N PHE A 96 -4.29 -12.93 11.72
CA PHE A 96 -4.91 -11.71 12.21
C PHE A 96 -6.32 -11.54 11.61
N TYR A 97 -6.44 -11.68 10.29
CA TYR A 97 -7.70 -11.65 9.56
C TYR A 97 -8.72 -12.68 10.07
N SER A 98 -8.28 -13.89 10.40
CA SER A 98 -9.16 -14.95 10.90
C SER A 98 -9.70 -14.72 12.32
N LEU A 99 -9.05 -13.85 13.09
CA LEU A 99 -9.39 -13.56 14.49
C LEU A 99 -10.20 -12.27 14.63
N VAL A 100 -10.03 -11.32 13.72
CA VAL A 100 -10.74 -10.03 13.77
C VAL A 100 -12.23 -10.23 13.52
N ASP A 101 -13.05 -9.53 14.30
CA ASP A 101 -14.51 -9.48 14.11
C ASP A 101 -14.83 -8.97 12.70
N SER A 102 -15.67 -9.72 11.96
CA SER A 102 -16.09 -9.40 10.58
C SER A 102 -16.72 -8.02 10.36
N ARG A 103 -17.02 -7.27 11.43
CA ARG A 103 -17.47 -5.88 11.37
C ARG A 103 -16.34 -4.87 11.11
N LEU A 104 -15.08 -5.27 11.35
CA LEU A 104 -13.91 -4.44 11.11
C LEU A 104 -13.25 -4.87 9.81
N ALA A 105 -12.94 -3.90 8.95
CA ALA A 105 -12.09 -4.14 7.80
C ALA A 105 -10.61 -4.29 8.23
N VAL A 106 -9.89 -5.23 7.61
CA VAL A 106 -8.44 -5.41 7.82
C VAL A 106 -7.68 -4.89 6.61
N ILE A 107 -6.78 -3.92 6.84
CA ILE A 107 -6.14 -3.14 5.79
C ILE A 107 -4.61 -3.17 5.97
N PRO A 108 -3.87 -4.09 5.32
CA PRO A 108 -2.41 -4.02 5.33
C PRO A 108 -1.88 -2.84 4.51
N ASN A 109 -0.77 -2.27 4.98
CA ASN A 109 0.09 -1.34 4.25
C ASN A 109 1.04 -2.12 3.35
N PHE A 110 0.59 -2.36 2.12
CA PHE A 110 1.32 -3.15 1.14
C PHE A 110 1.41 -2.37 -0.18
N THR A 111 2.65 -2.07 -0.54
CA THR A 111 2.99 -1.23 -1.67
C THR A 111 3.45 -2.05 -2.88
N MET A 112 2.87 -1.78 -4.05
CA MET A 112 3.35 -2.31 -5.33
C MET A 112 4.31 -1.29 -5.95
N HIS A 113 5.62 -1.50 -5.81
CA HIS A 113 6.65 -0.59 -6.33
C HIS A 113 7.59 -1.27 -7.34
N ALA A 114 8.45 -0.48 -8.00
CA ALA A 114 9.44 -0.97 -8.94
C ALA A 114 10.39 -2.00 -8.30
N GLY A 115 10.51 -3.18 -8.90
CA GLY A 115 11.33 -4.28 -8.35
C GLY A 115 10.61 -5.14 -7.31
N SER A 116 9.37 -4.78 -6.93
CA SER A 116 8.49 -5.66 -6.17
C SER A 116 7.95 -6.81 -7.03
N ARG A 117 7.03 -7.58 -6.45
CA ARG A 117 6.40 -8.75 -7.08
C ARG A 117 5.43 -8.33 -8.17
N ALA A 118 5.22 -9.21 -9.15
CA ALA A 118 4.16 -9.04 -10.11
C ALA A 118 2.78 -9.05 -9.41
N PHE A 119 1.80 -8.33 -9.95
CA PHE A 119 0.44 -8.26 -9.39
C PHE A 119 -0.26 -9.63 -9.31
N ASP A 120 0.15 -10.59 -10.15
CA ASP A 120 -0.37 -11.95 -10.21
C ASP A 120 0.51 -12.96 -9.46
N ASP A 121 1.52 -12.50 -8.70
CA ASP A 121 2.32 -13.35 -7.84
C ASP A 121 1.42 -14.07 -6.81
N PRO A 122 1.56 -15.39 -6.60
CA PRO A 122 0.71 -16.14 -5.68
C PRO A 122 0.71 -15.61 -4.24
N SER A 123 1.82 -15.04 -3.77
CA SER A 123 1.89 -14.43 -2.44
C SER A 123 1.15 -13.10 -2.39
N VAL A 124 1.20 -12.29 -3.45
CA VAL A 124 0.38 -11.08 -3.57
C VAL A 124 -1.10 -11.45 -3.56
N LEU A 125 -1.51 -12.45 -4.35
CA LEU A 125 -2.91 -12.92 -4.36
C LEU A 125 -3.36 -13.48 -3.00
N ARG A 126 -2.48 -14.16 -2.26
CA ARG A 126 -2.78 -14.60 -0.87
C ARG A 126 -2.98 -13.42 0.06
N LEU A 127 -2.12 -12.40 -0.03
CA LEU A 127 -2.25 -11.17 0.74
C LEU A 127 -3.61 -10.49 0.45
N CYS A 128 -3.97 -10.31 -0.83
CA CYS A 128 -5.27 -9.76 -1.24
C CYS A 128 -6.48 -10.54 -0.71
N ASN A 129 -6.37 -11.87 -0.60
CA ASN A 129 -7.45 -12.72 -0.10
C ASN A 129 -7.63 -12.63 1.41
N ALA A 130 -6.59 -12.23 2.14
CA ALA A 130 -6.56 -12.11 3.60
C ALA A 130 -6.67 -10.66 4.10
N SER A 131 -7.27 -9.78 3.30
CA SER A 131 -7.50 -8.36 3.60
C SER A 131 -8.84 -7.91 3.02
N ASP A 132 -9.37 -6.77 3.46
CA ASP A 132 -10.57 -6.17 2.87
C ASP A 132 -10.24 -5.00 1.94
N ALA A 133 -9.08 -4.38 2.13
CA ALA A 133 -8.53 -3.34 1.28
C ALA A 133 -7.02 -3.27 1.49
N HIS A 134 -6.30 -2.57 0.62
CA HIS A 134 -4.88 -2.24 0.83
C HIS A 134 -4.69 -0.74 0.95
N VAL A 135 -3.71 -0.34 1.76
CA VAL A 135 -3.10 0.98 1.64
C VAL A 135 -1.73 0.83 0.98
N ASP A 136 -1.43 1.74 0.06
CA ASP A 136 -0.23 1.74 -0.77
C ASP A 136 0.46 3.11 -0.63
N GLU A 137 1.65 3.11 -0.04
CA GLU A 137 2.44 4.31 0.25
C GLU A 137 3.37 4.76 -0.88
N SER A 138 3.67 3.92 -1.87
CA SER A 138 4.32 4.45 -3.08
C SER A 138 3.30 5.21 -3.92
N GLY A 139 2.08 4.65 -4.03
CA GLY A 139 1.04 5.17 -4.91
C GLY A 139 1.59 5.46 -6.30
N PHE A 140 1.43 6.71 -6.76
CA PHE A 140 1.94 7.19 -8.03
C PHE A 140 3.18 8.10 -7.89
N THR A 141 3.82 8.07 -6.71
CA THR A 141 4.91 8.99 -6.33
C THR A 141 6.13 8.31 -5.71
N ASP A 142 6.13 6.98 -5.54
CA ASP A 142 7.26 6.21 -5.02
C ASP A 142 7.87 6.80 -3.73
N TRP A 143 7.04 7.02 -2.70
CA TRP A 143 7.45 7.71 -1.45
C TRP A 143 8.15 9.06 -1.70
N ALA A 144 7.68 9.77 -2.73
CA ALA A 144 8.22 11.01 -3.26
C ALA A 144 9.57 10.92 -4.02
N GLU A 145 10.07 9.72 -4.32
CA GLU A 145 11.30 9.54 -5.12
C GLU A 145 11.11 9.82 -6.61
N GLY A 146 9.87 9.77 -7.12
CA GLY A 146 9.55 10.06 -8.52
C GLY A 146 8.13 9.69 -8.92
N LEU A 147 7.70 10.04 -10.13
CA LEU A 147 6.38 9.62 -10.62
C LEU A 147 6.41 8.17 -11.08
N THR A 148 5.49 7.35 -10.59
CA THR A 148 5.30 5.97 -11.04
C THR A 148 4.96 5.93 -12.53
N CYS A 149 5.75 5.19 -13.32
CA CYS A 149 5.70 5.18 -14.78
C CYS A 149 6.02 3.78 -15.35
N GLY A 150 5.91 3.61 -16.68
CA GLY A 150 6.31 2.39 -17.38
C GLY A 150 5.61 1.11 -16.88
N ASP A 151 6.41 0.07 -16.65
CA ASP A 151 5.94 -1.25 -16.21
C ASP A 151 5.38 -1.24 -14.78
N GLU A 152 5.92 -0.37 -13.92
CA GLU A 152 5.45 -0.19 -12.55
C GLU A 152 4.03 0.39 -12.55
N PHE A 153 3.79 1.43 -13.36
CA PHE A 153 2.46 1.99 -13.55
C PHE A 153 1.46 0.90 -14.00
N SER A 154 1.84 0.09 -14.99
CA SER A 154 0.98 -0.98 -15.49
C SER A 154 0.70 -2.03 -14.42
N THR A 155 1.71 -2.41 -13.63
CA THR A 155 1.58 -3.34 -12.51
C THR A 155 0.61 -2.81 -11.47
N LEU A 156 0.71 -1.52 -11.13
CA LEU A 156 -0.20 -0.85 -10.20
C LEU A 156 -1.64 -0.82 -10.72
N MET A 157 -1.83 -0.53 -12.01
CA MET A 157 -3.17 -0.58 -12.65
C MET A 157 -3.79 -1.97 -12.58
N TYR A 158 -3.02 -3.02 -12.89
CA TYR A 158 -3.53 -4.39 -12.79
C TYR A 158 -3.82 -4.81 -11.35
N HIS A 159 -3.02 -4.35 -10.39
CA HIS A 159 -3.29 -4.58 -8.97
C HIS A 159 -4.59 -3.90 -8.51
N MET A 160 -4.79 -2.61 -8.84
CA MET A 160 -6.03 -1.88 -8.54
C MET A 160 -7.25 -2.56 -9.17
N GLN A 161 -7.13 -3.00 -10.44
CA GLN A 161 -8.18 -3.73 -11.13
C GLN A 161 -8.47 -5.08 -10.45
N ASN A 162 -7.44 -5.81 -10.00
CA ASN A 162 -7.60 -7.05 -9.26
C ASN A 162 -8.32 -6.83 -7.91
N GLN A 163 -8.00 -5.76 -7.16
CA GLN A 163 -8.74 -5.42 -5.94
C GLN A 163 -10.22 -5.18 -6.23
N LYS A 164 -10.50 -4.35 -7.25
CA LYS A 164 -11.86 -4.03 -7.68
C LYS A 164 -12.65 -5.28 -8.09
N ASP A 165 -12.07 -6.17 -8.89
CA ASP A 165 -12.75 -7.39 -9.37
C ASP A 165 -13.09 -8.37 -8.24
N HIS A 166 -12.40 -8.26 -7.09
CA HIS A 166 -12.64 -9.06 -5.89
C HIS A 166 -13.38 -8.30 -4.79
N ASN A 167 -13.95 -7.11 -5.10
CA ASN A 167 -14.66 -6.27 -4.14
C ASN A 167 -13.80 -5.94 -2.90
N LYS A 168 -12.55 -5.56 -3.15
CA LYS A 168 -11.59 -5.09 -2.17
C LYS A 168 -11.30 -3.60 -2.40
N GLY A 169 -11.04 -2.90 -1.31
CA GLY A 169 -10.65 -1.49 -1.37
C GLY A 169 -9.19 -1.28 -1.75
N TYR A 170 -8.86 -0.07 -2.20
CA TYR A 170 -7.48 0.33 -2.47
C TYR A 170 -7.30 1.82 -2.17
N TYR A 171 -6.36 2.13 -1.29
CA TYR A 171 -6.11 3.46 -0.77
C TYR A 171 -4.69 3.90 -1.14
N SER A 172 -4.58 4.89 -2.02
CA SER A 172 -3.30 5.36 -2.53
C SER A 172 -2.83 6.58 -1.74
N ILE A 173 -1.66 6.49 -1.11
CA ILE A 173 -0.95 7.60 -0.48
C ILE A 173 0.09 8.11 -1.48
N ASN A 174 0.08 9.42 -1.72
CA ASN A 174 0.96 10.06 -2.70
C ASN A 174 1.67 11.26 -2.06
N GLU A 175 2.98 11.17 -1.96
CA GLU A 175 3.83 12.14 -1.26
C GLU A 175 4.59 13.00 -2.27
N PHE A 176 4.70 14.30 -1.99
CA PHE A 176 5.38 15.27 -2.84
C PHE A 176 6.47 16.02 -2.06
N GLU A 177 7.68 15.43 -2.00
CA GLU A 177 8.90 16.10 -1.55
C GLU A 177 10.11 15.56 -2.34
N PRO A 178 11.06 16.38 -2.83
CA PRO A 178 11.15 17.83 -2.67
C PRO A 178 10.09 18.60 -3.47
N ASP A 179 9.96 19.91 -3.21
CA ASP A 179 9.06 20.84 -3.93
C ASP A 179 9.10 20.69 -5.47
N ALA A 180 10.23 20.21 -6.02
CA ALA A 180 10.39 19.93 -7.45
C ALA A 180 9.40 18.88 -7.99
N LEU A 181 8.98 17.92 -7.15
CA LEU A 181 7.94 16.95 -7.49
C LEU A 181 6.54 17.56 -7.32
N ASN A 182 6.36 18.56 -6.45
CA ASN A 182 5.08 19.19 -6.15
C ASN A 182 4.64 20.25 -7.18
N THR A 183 4.53 19.85 -8.45
CA THR A 183 4.02 20.71 -9.53
C THR A 183 2.56 20.40 -9.85
N SER A 184 1.83 21.36 -10.42
CA SER A 184 0.47 21.09 -10.93
C SER A 184 0.45 19.96 -11.97
N SER A 185 1.50 19.83 -12.79
CA SER A 185 1.60 18.74 -13.76
C SER A 185 1.75 17.38 -13.08
N SER A 186 2.60 17.29 -12.05
CA SER A 186 2.80 16.06 -11.27
C SER A 186 1.54 15.68 -10.50
N ARG A 187 0.88 16.63 -9.84
CA ARG A 187 -0.38 16.39 -9.14
C ARG A 187 -1.50 15.97 -10.09
N LEU A 188 -1.60 16.63 -11.25
CA LEU A 188 -2.55 16.22 -12.29
C LEU A 188 -2.26 14.82 -12.80
N TYR A 189 -0.98 14.46 -12.96
CA TYR A 189 -0.58 13.10 -13.32
C TYR A 189 -1.06 12.10 -12.27
N VAL A 190 -0.74 12.30 -11.01
CA VAL A 190 -1.17 11.43 -9.90
C VAL A 190 -2.70 11.27 -9.86
N VAL A 191 -3.46 12.37 -9.95
CA VAL A 191 -4.93 12.33 -9.96
C VAL A 191 -5.46 11.59 -11.19
N ALA A 192 -4.95 11.87 -12.39
CA ALA A 192 -5.37 11.19 -13.61
C ALA A 192 -5.03 9.69 -13.58
N SER A 193 -3.88 9.33 -13.03
CA SER A 193 -3.41 7.96 -12.83
C SER A 193 -4.31 7.19 -11.87
N TYR A 194 -4.65 7.76 -10.72
CA TYR A 194 -5.62 7.19 -9.80
C TYR A 194 -6.99 6.99 -10.46
N LEU A 195 -7.46 7.96 -11.24
CA LEU A 195 -8.73 7.85 -11.94
C LEU A 195 -8.79 6.66 -12.90
N MET A 196 -7.66 6.19 -13.46
CA MET A 196 -7.62 4.98 -14.31
C MET A 196 -8.08 3.72 -13.56
N GLY A 197 -7.63 3.54 -12.31
CA GLY A 197 -7.99 2.39 -11.47
C GLY A 197 -9.16 2.63 -10.52
N SER A 198 -9.68 3.85 -10.44
CA SER A 198 -10.67 4.24 -9.43
C SER A 198 -11.97 3.43 -9.48
N SER A 199 -12.54 3.20 -8.29
CA SER A 199 -13.84 2.61 -8.03
C SER A 199 -14.49 3.26 -6.80
N ASP A 200 -15.71 2.85 -6.46
CA ASP A 200 -16.42 3.25 -5.25
C ASP A 200 -15.76 2.77 -3.95
N GLN A 201 -14.76 1.89 -4.01
CA GLN A 201 -13.98 1.39 -2.86
C GLN A 201 -12.54 1.88 -2.87
N THR A 202 -12.23 2.91 -3.66
CA THR A 202 -10.88 3.48 -3.72
C THR A 202 -10.85 4.86 -3.07
N ALA A 203 -9.72 5.22 -2.49
CA ALA A 203 -9.46 6.59 -2.05
C ALA A 203 -8.04 7.00 -2.40
N ILE A 204 -7.82 8.31 -2.45
CA ILE A 204 -6.53 8.90 -2.72
C ILE A 204 -6.21 9.94 -1.66
N TRP A 205 -4.98 9.94 -1.18
CA TRP A 205 -4.41 10.99 -0.36
C TRP A 205 -3.20 11.59 -1.09
N LEU A 206 -3.11 12.92 -1.09
CA LEU A 206 -1.98 13.69 -1.63
C LEU A 206 -1.44 14.57 -0.52
N GLY A 207 -0.11 14.57 -0.32
CA GLY A 207 0.48 15.44 0.68
C GLY A 207 1.99 15.51 0.68
N ASN A 208 2.55 16.07 1.75
CA ASN A 208 4.00 16.09 1.99
C ASN A 208 4.42 14.76 2.62
N ILE A 209 5.71 14.43 2.51
CA ILE A 209 6.27 13.21 3.11
C ILE A 209 5.94 13.15 4.61
N GLN A 210 5.39 12.02 5.06
CA GLN A 210 4.98 11.79 6.45
C GLN A 210 3.97 12.82 7.01
N GLY A 211 3.28 13.57 6.14
CA GLY A 211 2.30 14.59 6.50
C GLY A 211 0.92 14.04 6.89
N TYR A 212 0.84 12.78 7.32
CA TYR A 212 -0.41 12.06 7.55
C TYR A 212 -1.31 12.75 8.58
N GLY A 213 -2.62 12.59 8.41
CA GLY A 213 -3.62 13.18 9.31
C GLY A 213 -3.88 14.68 9.11
N ALA A 214 -3.09 15.36 8.27
CA ALA A 214 -3.42 16.68 7.76
C ALA A 214 -4.25 16.55 6.47
N LEU A 215 -5.45 17.15 6.47
CA LEU A 215 -6.18 17.38 5.22
C LEU A 215 -5.49 18.52 4.48
N ILE A 216 -4.71 18.20 3.45
CA ILE A 216 -4.14 19.20 2.55
C ILE A 216 -5.23 19.58 1.54
N ALA A 217 -6.12 20.46 1.98
CA ALA A 217 -7.28 20.94 1.21
C ALA A 217 -6.91 21.92 0.08
N GLU A 218 -5.67 21.89 -0.41
CA GLU A 218 -5.10 22.97 -1.23
C GLU A 218 -4.82 22.55 -2.69
N TYR A 219 -5.04 21.29 -3.09
CA TYR A 219 -4.76 20.84 -4.45
C TYR A 219 -6.02 20.89 -5.33
N PRO A 220 -6.13 21.86 -6.27
CA PRO A 220 -7.32 22.01 -7.13
C PRO A 220 -7.56 20.79 -8.02
N GLU A 221 -6.54 19.98 -8.26
CA GLU A 221 -6.64 18.76 -9.03
C GLU A 221 -7.59 17.72 -8.37
N LEU A 222 -7.73 17.73 -7.03
CA LEU A 222 -8.68 16.89 -6.30
C LEU A 222 -10.14 17.36 -6.40
N GLU A 223 -10.37 18.62 -6.80
CA GLU A 223 -11.72 19.20 -6.94
C GLU A 223 -12.30 19.03 -8.35
N LEU A 224 -11.62 18.29 -9.24
CA LEU A 224 -12.07 18.09 -10.61
C LEU A 224 -13.30 17.17 -10.66
N ASP A 225 -14.46 17.74 -10.97
CA ASP A 225 -15.67 16.97 -11.30
C ASP A 225 -15.52 16.25 -12.65
N VAL A 226 -15.12 14.98 -12.60
CA VAL A 226 -15.07 14.09 -13.77
C VAL A 226 -16.36 13.30 -13.96
N GLY A 227 -17.24 13.27 -12.95
CA GLY A 227 -18.46 12.46 -12.93
C GLY A 227 -18.21 10.98 -12.65
N THR A 228 -19.07 10.09 -13.17
CA THR A 228 -18.97 8.64 -12.93
C THR A 228 -18.29 7.91 -14.09
N PRO A 229 -17.50 6.86 -13.84
CA PRO A 229 -16.95 5.98 -14.88
C PRO A 229 -18.04 5.48 -15.84
N LEU A 230 -17.79 5.56 -17.15
CA LEU A 230 -18.69 5.03 -18.20
C LEU A 230 -18.24 3.67 -18.73
N SER A 231 -16.96 3.34 -18.58
CA SER A 231 -16.36 2.06 -18.96
C SER A 231 -15.04 1.89 -18.19
N PRO A 232 -14.51 0.67 -18.02
CA PRO A 232 -13.15 0.49 -17.52
C PRO A 232 -12.12 1.28 -18.34
N ALA A 233 -11.02 1.68 -17.70
CA ALA A 233 -9.87 2.25 -18.39
C ALA A 233 -9.31 1.27 -19.42
N LYS A 234 -8.74 1.80 -20.51
CA LYS A 234 -8.24 1.02 -21.63
C LYS A 234 -6.80 1.40 -21.95
N LEU A 235 -5.91 0.41 -21.88
CA LEU A 235 -4.59 0.48 -22.48
C LEU A 235 -4.71 0.59 -24.01
N GLN A 236 -3.96 1.53 -24.58
CA GLN A 236 -3.84 1.76 -26.01
C GLN A 236 -2.58 1.09 -26.56
N ASP A 237 -2.51 0.90 -27.88
CA ASP A 237 -1.36 0.27 -28.56
C ASP A 237 -0.04 1.04 -28.37
N ASP A 238 -0.11 2.35 -28.06
CA ASP A 238 1.05 3.21 -27.81
C ASP A 238 1.50 3.21 -26.33
N GLY A 239 0.85 2.42 -25.47
CA GLY A 239 1.15 2.35 -24.04
C GLY A 239 0.40 3.38 -23.18
N SER A 240 -0.34 4.31 -23.80
CA SER A 240 -1.19 5.25 -23.06
C SER A 240 -2.48 4.60 -22.55
N TRP A 241 -3.13 5.25 -21.59
CA TRP A 241 -4.36 4.81 -20.95
C TRP A 241 -5.45 5.88 -21.11
N ILE A 242 -6.66 5.43 -21.41
CA ILE A 242 -7.84 6.29 -21.53
C ILE A 242 -8.96 5.76 -20.64
N HIS A 243 -9.60 6.66 -19.88
CA HIS A 243 -10.78 6.35 -19.09
C HIS A 243 -11.87 7.40 -19.31
N GLU A 244 -13.04 6.94 -19.74
CA GLU A 244 -14.20 7.77 -20.03
C GLU A 244 -15.09 7.90 -18.80
N PHE A 245 -15.43 9.14 -18.45
CA PHE A 245 -16.38 9.48 -17.39
C PHE A 245 -17.55 10.31 -17.95
N SER A 246 -18.60 10.49 -17.15
CA SER A 246 -19.80 11.22 -17.57
C SER A 246 -19.52 12.71 -17.87
N SER A 247 -18.56 13.33 -17.18
CA SER A 247 -18.25 14.76 -17.30
C SER A 247 -16.86 15.04 -17.90
N ALA A 248 -16.03 14.01 -18.09
CA ALA A 248 -14.68 14.14 -18.64
C ALA A 248 -14.18 12.89 -19.36
N ALA A 249 -13.09 13.03 -20.10
CA ALA A 249 -12.22 11.94 -20.53
C ALA A 249 -10.84 12.15 -19.91
N VAL A 250 -10.30 11.11 -19.29
CA VAL A 250 -8.98 11.10 -18.66
C VAL A 250 -8.02 10.36 -19.58
N PHE A 251 -6.82 10.93 -19.77
CA PHE A 251 -5.73 10.36 -20.53
C PHE A 251 -4.45 10.39 -19.69
N VAL A 252 -3.72 9.28 -19.68
CA VAL A 252 -2.40 9.15 -19.04
C VAL A 252 -1.46 8.43 -20.00
N ASP A 253 -0.29 9.00 -20.25
CA ASP A 253 0.82 8.35 -20.95
C ASP A 253 1.99 8.18 -19.95
N PRO A 254 2.16 6.97 -19.40
CA PRO A 254 3.19 6.67 -18.43
C PRO A 254 4.51 6.21 -19.09
N THR A 255 4.62 6.19 -20.43
CA THR A 255 5.73 5.53 -21.13
C THR A 255 7.06 6.29 -21.04
N ASN A 256 7.01 7.60 -20.81
CA ASN A 256 8.19 8.44 -20.61
C ASN A 256 8.30 8.89 -19.16
N CYS A 257 9.12 8.21 -18.37
CA CYS A 257 9.36 8.51 -16.95
C CYS A 257 9.95 9.89 -16.70
N ASP A 258 10.67 10.48 -17.66
CA ASP A 258 11.26 11.82 -17.50
C ASP A 258 10.21 12.94 -17.65
N ALA A 259 9.12 12.65 -18.37
CA ALA A 259 8.08 13.61 -18.67
C ALA A 259 6.73 12.90 -18.92
N PRO A 260 6.17 12.26 -17.89
CA PRO A 260 4.90 11.56 -18.05
C PRO A 260 3.78 12.57 -18.29
N ILE A 261 2.79 12.18 -19.10
CA ILE A 261 1.75 13.10 -19.58
C ILE A 261 0.41 12.68 -19.00
N ALA A 262 -0.32 13.65 -18.45
CA ALA A 262 -1.71 13.47 -18.07
C ALA A 262 -2.59 14.61 -18.56
N LYS A 263 -3.83 14.28 -18.93
CA LYS A 263 -4.85 15.24 -19.35
C LYS A 263 -6.22 14.80 -18.86
N ILE A 264 -7.00 15.76 -18.36
CA ILE A 264 -8.42 15.60 -18.06
C ILE A 264 -9.18 16.60 -18.93
N THR A 265 -9.95 16.08 -19.88
CA THR A 265 -10.70 16.89 -20.85
C THR A 265 -12.18 16.87 -20.49
N ARG A 266 -12.73 18.02 -20.09
CA ARG A 266 -14.17 18.15 -19.76
C ARG A 266 -15.04 18.04 -21.02
N LYS A 267 -16.22 17.45 -20.86
CA LYS A 267 -17.26 17.31 -21.90
C LYS A 267 -18.23 18.48 -21.90
#